data_AF-A0A0M8N9W8-F1
#
_entry.id   AF-A0A0M8N9W8-F1
#
_cell.length_a   1.000
_cell.length_b   1.000
_cell.length_c   1.000
_cell.angle_alpha   90.00
_cell.angle_beta   90.00
_cell.angle_gamma   90.00
#
_symmetry.space_group_name_H-M   'P 1'
#
loop_
_entity.id
_entity.type
_entity.pdbx_description
1 polymer ?
#
loop_
_entity_poly.entity_id
_entity_poly.type
_entity_poly.pdbx_seq_one_letter_code
_entity_poly.pdbx_strand_id
1 'polypeptide(L)'
;MANLQKEIGSGNLSYANAAAIESDFDKQEIGKKKELEKTEYEAFQNQVVLPLNDALTERISSATELFDNLARHLFDKGEMDADMPQEEGDDRPELLEKLTLLKWIFEQRETLHRAIFDLLSDRNHRYCDVVLTPYRLSGNAEKLKSAEEFFAEDAAKREHAFAMEVLGRTREFRSVMDEAVARGVELQLSAFWDIAPPLCRLLEKIPSDLEDFGVQIPPAEYEENPSYHEHPLQYLYSLLLHAEKSSYQFIEAHTNQLCLLHEVKEAVVNAKAKALGIQPIEADGTQMATADRERRAQHMKETESRRLTEDLKEKVRMVQEQWNSALGEVITSVKERTGEWLLSTGGWDEALEDGGVGVA
;
A
#
# COMPACT_ATOMS: atom_id res chain seq x y z
N MET A 1 8.89 55.93 28.28
CA MET A 1 8.30 57.09 27.59
C MET A 1 7.98 58.26 28.52
N ALA A 2 7.17 58.08 29.59
CA ALA A 2 6.77 59.19 30.49
C ALA A 2 7.92 59.90 31.24
N ASN A 3 9.05 59.22 31.49
CA ASN A 3 10.22 59.84 32.13
C ASN A 3 11.08 60.67 31.16
N LEU A 4 11.22 60.25 29.89
CA LEU A 4 12.01 60.96 28.86
C LEU A 4 11.35 62.28 28.45
N GLN A 5 10.03 62.29 28.24
CA GLN A 5 9.29 63.53 27.97
C GLN A 5 9.33 64.52 29.14
N LYS A 6 9.36 64.02 30.38
CA LYS A 6 9.43 64.83 31.60
C LYS A 6 10.83 65.45 31.79
N GLU A 7 11.89 64.73 31.44
CA GLU A 7 13.26 65.25 31.47
C GLU A 7 13.55 66.26 30.34
N ILE A 8 13.04 66.03 29.13
CA ILE A 8 13.10 67.00 28.02
C ILE A 8 12.35 68.29 28.39
N GLY A 9 11.15 68.17 28.99
CA GLY A 9 10.37 69.31 29.48
C GLY A 9 11.01 70.07 30.64
N SER A 10 11.94 69.43 31.38
CA SER A 10 12.70 70.05 32.47
C SER A 10 14.02 70.69 32.03
N GLY A 11 14.40 70.58 30.76
CA GLY A 11 15.64 71.15 30.21
C GLY A 11 16.92 70.39 30.56
N ASN A 12 16.83 69.30 31.33
CA ASN A 12 17.98 68.47 31.71
C ASN A 12 18.45 67.53 30.59
N LEU A 13 17.63 67.30 29.57
CA LEU A 13 17.96 66.43 28.44
C LEU A 13 17.60 67.10 27.11
N SER A 14 18.58 67.23 26.22
CA SER A 14 18.37 67.74 24.86
C SER A 14 17.62 66.71 23.99
N TYR A 15 16.82 67.17 23.03
CA TYR A 15 16.19 66.31 22.02
C TYR A 15 17.19 65.41 21.29
N ALA A 16 18.42 65.87 21.07
CA ALA A 16 19.49 65.07 20.47
C ALA A 16 19.93 63.90 21.39
N ASN A 17 19.96 64.12 22.70
CA ASN A 17 20.28 63.07 23.68
C ASN A 17 19.13 62.06 23.82
N ALA A 18 17.88 62.53 23.76
CA ALA A 18 16.71 61.65 23.77
C ALA A 18 16.67 60.75 22.52
N ALA A 19 16.93 61.30 21.33
CA ALA A 19 16.99 60.54 20.08
C ALA A 19 18.13 59.51 20.07
N ALA A 20 19.29 59.83 20.68
CA ALA A 20 20.39 58.89 20.81
C ALA A 20 20.04 57.71 21.75
N ILE A 21 19.38 57.99 22.88
CA ILE A 21 18.93 56.95 23.82
C ILE A 21 17.88 56.04 23.18
N GLU A 22 16.93 56.61 22.43
CA GLU A 22 15.91 55.83 21.71
C GLU A 22 16.54 54.96 20.62
N SER A 23 17.47 55.51 19.82
CA SER A 23 18.21 54.74 18.82
C SER A 23 19.02 53.59 19.41
N ASP A 24 19.66 53.79 20.58
CA ASP A 24 20.40 52.73 21.24
C ASP A 24 19.49 51.69 21.90
N PHE A 25 18.32 52.09 22.41
CA PHE A 25 17.30 51.17 22.88
C PHE A 25 16.76 50.29 21.75
N ASP A 26 16.45 50.87 20.59
CA ASP A 26 16.00 50.13 19.40
C ASP A 26 17.06 49.13 18.92
N LYS A 27 18.34 49.53 18.88
CA LYS A 27 19.44 48.61 18.54
C LYS A 27 19.56 47.47 19.53
N GLN A 28 19.41 47.73 20.83
CA GLN A 28 19.43 46.69 21.87
C GLN A 28 18.24 45.74 21.76
N GLU A 29 17.04 46.25 21.48
CA GLU A 29 15.85 45.42 21.29
C GLU A 29 15.99 44.53 20.04
N ILE A 30 16.47 45.09 18.93
CA ILE A 30 16.79 44.35 17.70
C ILE A 30 17.83 43.27 17.96
N GLY A 31 18.89 43.59 18.72
CA GLY A 31 19.93 42.65 19.10
C GLY A 31 19.38 41.49 19.93
N LYS A 32 18.55 41.79 20.94
CA LYS A 32 17.90 40.78 21.79
C LYS A 32 16.98 39.87 21.00
N LYS A 33 16.18 40.40 20.05
CA LYS A 33 15.29 39.60 19.21
C LYS A 33 16.07 38.61 18.34
N LYS A 34 17.16 39.07 17.70
CA LYS A 34 18.04 38.20 16.89
C LYS A 34 18.67 37.08 17.72
N GLU A 35 19.20 37.39 18.90
CA GLU A 35 19.81 36.38 19.78
C GLU A 35 18.79 35.40 20.33
N LEU A 36 17.57 35.86 20.64
CA LEU A 36 16.49 34.97 21.07
C LEU A 36 16.14 33.94 20.00
N GLU A 37 15.86 34.40 18.77
CA GLU A 37 15.51 33.49 17.65
C GLU A 37 16.65 32.52 17.32
N LYS A 38 17.90 32.99 17.37
CA LYS A 38 19.07 32.13 17.18
C LYS A 38 19.17 31.07 18.28
N THR A 39 18.98 31.46 19.53
CA THR A 39 19.03 30.54 20.68
C THR A 39 17.90 29.50 20.60
N GLU A 40 16.69 29.93 20.23
CA GLU A 40 15.55 29.04 20.03
C GLU A 40 15.78 28.04 18.90
N TYR A 41 16.36 28.50 17.78
CA TYR A 41 16.75 27.65 16.67
C TYR A 41 17.82 26.62 17.07
N GLU A 42 18.89 27.06 17.76
CA GLU A 42 19.95 26.17 18.24
C GLU A 42 19.41 25.14 19.24
N ALA A 43 18.50 25.55 20.14
CA ALA A 43 17.81 24.64 21.05
C ALA A 43 16.97 23.62 20.29
N PHE A 44 16.15 24.05 19.32
CA PHE A 44 15.35 23.15 18.48
C PHE A 44 16.22 22.17 17.69
N GLN A 45 17.30 22.65 17.08
CA GLN A 45 18.23 21.82 16.33
C GLN A 45 18.84 20.73 17.21
N ASN A 46 19.35 21.10 18.38
CA ASN A 46 20.09 20.16 19.23
C ASN A 46 19.20 19.24 20.06
N GLN A 47 18.04 19.72 20.52
CA GLN A 47 17.17 18.97 21.43
C GLN A 47 16.06 18.21 20.71
N VAL A 48 15.69 18.61 19.48
CA VAL A 48 14.57 18.00 18.73
C VAL A 48 15.06 17.39 17.42
N VAL A 49 15.70 18.17 16.56
CA VAL A 49 16.05 17.71 15.20
C VAL A 49 17.07 16.58 15.23
N LEU A 50 18.21 16.76 15.90
CA LEU A 50 19.27 15.74 15.91
C LEU A 50 18.75 14.41 16.51
N PRO A 51 18.15 14.38 17.72
CA PRO A 51 17.71 13.12 18.31
C PRO A 51 16.61 12.42 17.51
N LEU A 52 15.66 13.18 16.95
CA LEU A 52 14.59 12.59 16.15
C LEU A 52 15.10 12.09 14.79
N ASN A 53 16.03 12.81 14.16
CA ASN A 53 16.62 12.35 12.90
C ASN A 53 17.38 11.03 13.10
N ASP A 54 18.19 10.93 14.15
CA ASP A 54 18.93 9.72 14.49
C ASP A 54 17.97 8.54 14.72
N ALA A 55 16.95 8.74 15.57
CA ALA A 55 15.96 7.70 15.87
C ALA A 55 15.12 7.28 14.65
N LEU A 56 14.74 8.22 13.79
CA LEU A 56 13.99 7.91 12.57
C LEU A 56 14.86 7.18 11.55
N THR A 57 16.12 7.60 11.39
CA THR A 57 17.09 6.92 10.51
C THR A 57 17.32 5.48 10.94
N GLU A 58 17.50 5.23 12.24
CA GLU A 58 17.65 3.87 12.78
C GLU A 58 16.42 2.99 12.52
N ARG A 59 15.21 3.55 12.68
CA ARG A 59 13.95 2.84 12.37
C ARG A 59 13.80 2.55 10.88
N ILE A 60 14.22 3.47 10.01
CA ILE A 60 14.23 3.24 8.57
C ILE A 60 15.19 2.11 8.21
N SER A 61 16.40 2.10 8.78
CA SER A 61 17.35 0.99 8.59
C SER A 61 16.74 -0.34 9.03
N SER A 62 16.13 -0.39 10.22
CA SER A 62 15.47 -1.60 10.73
C SER A 62 14.31 -2.06 9.83
N ALA A 63 13.46 -1.14 9.37
CA ALA A 63 12.36 -1.46 8.46
C ALA A 63 12.86 -1.91 7.09
N THR A 64 13.99 -1.37 6.62
CA THR A 64 14.64 -1.79 5.37
C THR A 64 15.20 -3.20 5.50
N GLU A 65 15.87 -3.52 6.61
CA GLU A 65 16.36 -4.88 6.87
C GLU A 65 15.23 -5.91 6.94
N LEU A 66 14.12 -5.58 7.62
CA LEU A 66 12.93 -6.44 7.68
C LEU A 66 12.31 -6.62 6.28
N PHE A 67 12.20 -5.55 5.51
CA PHE A 67 11.70 -5.58 4.14
C PHE A 67 12.57 -6.47 3.26
N ASP A 68 13.88 -6.27 3.26
CA ASP A 68 14.82 -7.02 2.43
C ASP A 68 14.90 -8.48 2.86
N ASN A 69 14.78 -8.75 4.16
CA ASN A 69 14.72 -10.11 4.68
C ASN A 69 13.45 -10.81 4.19
N LEU A 70 12.28 -10.22 4.38
CA LEU A 70 11.02 -10.82 3.92
C LEU A 70 11.01 -11.00 2.40
N ALA A 71 11.46 -10.00 1.63
CA ALA A 71 11.54 -10.05 0.17
C ALA A 71 12.43 -11.22 -0.32
N ARG A 72 13.57 -11.47 0.33
CA ARG A 72 14.46 -12.59 0.00
C ARG A 72 13.82 -13.95 0.33
N HIS A 73 13.06 -14.03 1.42
CA HIS A 73 12.46 -15.27 1.89
C HIS A 73 11.00 -15.46 1.45
N LEU A 74 10.50 -14.68 0.46
CA LEU A 74 9.15 -14.87 -0.08
C LEU A 74 8.94 -16.33 -0.53
N PHE A 75 9.99 -16.95 -1.05
CA PHE A 75 10.02 -18.31 -1.57
C PHE A 75 11.01 -19.24 -0.82
N ASP A 76 11.57 -18.82 0.33
CA ASP A 76 12.49 -19.68 1.09
C ASP A 76 11.74 -20.67 1.99
N LYS A 77 12.34 -21.87 2.12
CA LYS A 77 11.86 -23.09 2.78
C LYS A 77 10.74 -23.83 2.05
N GLY A 78 11.18 -24.95 1.48
CA GLY A 78 10.36 -25.97 0.85
C GLY A 78 10.17 -25.65 -0.62
N GLU A 79 10.48 -26.62 -1.49
CA GLU A 79 9.59 -26.86 -2.61
C GLU A 79 8.18 -26.61 -2.10
N MET A 80 7.49 -25.60 -2.66
CA MET A 80 6.07 -25.49 -2.39
C MET A 80 5.55 -26.89 -2.67
N ASP A 81 4.98 -27.56 -1.67
CA ASP A 81 4.05 -28.65 -1.94
C ASP A 81 2.87 -27.97 -2.64
N ALA A 82 3.08 -27.55 -3.88
CA ALA A 82 2.09 -26.92 -4.74
C ALA A 82 0.92 -27.90 -4.92
N ASP A 83 1.22 -29.19 -4.75
CA ASP A 83 0.30 -30.32 -4.73
C ASP A 83 -0.60 -30.39 -3.48
N MET A 84 -0.34 -29.60 -2.43
CA MET A 84 -1.17 -29.56 -1.21
C MET A 84 -1.95 -28.24 -1.13
N PRO A 85 -3.30 -28.28 -1.15
CA PRO A 85 -4.11 -27.13 -0.79
C PRO A 85 -3.73 -26.69 0.63
N GLN A 86 -3.29 -25.44 0.80
CA GLN A 86 -3.16 -24.85 2.13
C GLN A 86 -4.56 -24.45 2.60
N GLU A 87 -4.97 -24.91 3.78
CA GLU A 87 -6.22 -24.51 4.42
C GLU A 87 -5.99 -23.27 5.30
N GLU A 88 -7.04 -22.46 5.47
CA GLU A 88 -7.04 -21.31 6.36
C GLU A 88 -6.71 -21.76 7.80
N GLY A 89 -5.60 -21.26 8.35
CA GLY A 89 -5.09 -21.68 9.66
C GLY A 89 -3.92 -22.67 9.65
N ASP A 90 -3.35 -23.01 8.48
CA ASP A 90 -2.09 -23.73 8.38
C ASP A 90 -0.94 -22.93 9.05
N ASP A 91 0.00 -23.63 9.68
CA ASP A 91 1.12 -23.03 10.42
C ASP A 91 2.12 -22.28 9.50
N ARG A 92 2.01 -22.49 8.18
CA ARG A 92 2.88 -21.89 7.16
C ARG A 92 2.18 -20.72 6.48
N PRO A 93 2.73 -19.49 6.56
CA PRO A 93 2.08 -18.34 5.98
C PRO A 93 2.03 -18.44 4.45
N GLU A 94 0.85 -18.18 3.89
CA GLU A 94 0.63 -18.19 2.46
C GLU A 94 1.45 -17.08 1.77
N LEU A 95 1.71 -17.24 0.47
CA LEU A 95 2.37 -16.19 -0.31
C LEU A 95 1.61 -14.86 -0.21
N LEU A 96 0.26 -14.89 -0.24
CA LEU A 96 -0.56 -13.69 -0.13
C LEU A 96 -0.34 -12.95 1.19
N GLU A 97 -0.24 -13.68 2.30
CA GLU A 97 0.02 -13.11 3.62
C GLU A 97 1.41 -12.48 3.70
N LYS A 98 2.44 -13.18 3.18
CA LYS A 98 3.80 -12.65 3.09
C LYS A 98 3.85 -11.36 2.26
N LEU A 99 3.16 -11.33 1.12
CA LEU A 99 3.09 -10.15 0.25
C LEU A 99 2.33 -8.99 0.91
N THR A 100 1.26 -9.29 1.65
CA THR A 100 0.50 -8.29 2.41
C THR A 100 1.35 -7.68 3.51
N LEU A 101 2.10 -8.51 4.25
CA LEU A 101 3.05 -8.04 5.26
C LEU A 101 4.16 -7.18 4.61
N LEU A 102 4.69 -7.58 3.46
CA LEU A 102 5.69 -6.82 2.73
C LEU A 102 5.17 -5.43 2.34
N LYS A 103 3.92 -5.34 1.90
CA LYS A 103 3.23 -4.07 1.64
C LYS A 103 3.14 -3.21 2.90
N TRP A 104 2.73 -3.78 4.03
CA TRP A 104 2.65 -3.01 5.28
C TRP A 104 4.00 -2.49 5.75
N ILE A 105 5.05 -3.30 5.68
CA ILE A 105 6.42 -2.86 6.01
C ILE A 105 6.83 -1.70 5.10
N PHE A 106 6.55 -1.79 3.80
CA PHE A 106 6.81 -0.70 2.86
C PHE A 106 6.05 0.58 3.23
N GLU A 107 4.75 0.50 3.53
CA GLU A 107 3.93 1.64 3.93
C GLU A 107 4.46 2.31 5.21
N GLN A 108 4.84 1.53 6.22
CA GLN A 108 5.46 2.05 7.44
C GLN A 108 6.80 2.73 7.14
N ARG A 109 7.61 2.17 6.24
CA ARG A 109 8.88 2.78 5.81
C ARG A 109 8.64 4.13 5.13
N GLU A 110 7.61 4.26 4.30
CA GLU A 110 7.23 5.55 3.69
C GLU A 110 6.73 6.56 4.73
N THR A 111 5.99 6.14 5.75
CA THR A 111 5.62 7.00 6.88
C THR A 111 6.85 7.55 7.62
N LEU A 112 7.87 6.72 7.84
CA LEU A 112 9.13 7.14 8.46
C LEU A 112 9.91 8.13 7.58
N HIS A 113 10.03 7.88 6.28
CA HIS A 113 10.64 8.82 5.34
C HIS A 113 9.91 10.17 5.31
N ARG A 114 8.57 10.14 5.35
CA ARG A 114 7.75 11.36 5.46
C ARG A 114 8.04 12.12 6.75
N ALA A 115 8.12 11.42 7.88
CA ALA A 115 8.44 12.07 9.16
C ALA A 115 9.80 12.77 9.16
N ILE A 116 10.83 12.17 8.54
CA ILE A 116 12.14 12.83 8.36
C ILE A 116 12.01 14.08 7.49
N PHE A 117 11.30 13.98 6.36
CA PHE A 117 11.09 15.11 5.46
C PHE A 117 10.38 16.28 6.17
N ASP A 118 9.33 15.99 6.93
CA ASP A 118 8.57 17.00 7.67
C ASP A 118 9.42 17.65 8.77
N LEU A 119 10.22 16.85 9.51
CA LEU A 119 11.16 17.34 10.52
C LEU A 119 12.22 18.28 9.94
N LEU A 120 12.83 17.88 8.82
CA LEU A 120 13.85 18.68 8.14
C LEU A 120 13.25 19.95 7.52
N SER A 121 11.99 19.89 7.10
CA SER A 121 11.25 21.04 6.58
C SER A 121 10.92 22.06 7.67
N ASP A 122 10.49 21.61 8.88
CA ASP A 122 10.28 22.51 10.04
C ASP A 122 11.60 23.17 10.47
N ARG A 123 12.70 22.39 10.52
CA ARG A 123 14.04 22.95 10.76
C ARG A 123 14.38 24.05 9.76
N ASN A 124 14.12 23.82 8.47
CA ASN A 124 14.43 24.81 7.45
C ASN A 124 13.53 26.06 7.55
N HIS A 125 12.26 25.88 7.93
CA HIS A 125 11.34 27.00 8.15
C HIS A 125 11.83 27.91 9.28
N ARG A 126 12.24 27.33 10.42
CA ARG A 126 12.79 28.10 11.54
C ARG A 126 14.13 28.75 11.20
N TYR A 127 14.98 28.07 10.43
CA TYR A 127 16.22 28.67 9.92
C TYR A 127 15.94 29.86 9.00
N CYS A 128 14.92 29.76 8.15
CA CYS A 128 14.48 30.86 7.30
C CYS A 128 14.13 32.09 8.16
N ASP A 129 13.36 31.92 9.24
CA ASP A 129 13.03 33.04 10.13
C ASP A 129 14.27 33.71 10.75
N VAL A 130 15.23 32.93 11.24
CA VAL A 130 16.51 33.45 11.76
C VAL A 130 17.25 34.29 10.71
N VAL A 131 17.19 33.89 9.44
CA VAL A 131 17.84 34.61 8.32
C VAL A 131 17.06 35.85 7.91
N LEU A 132 15.71 35.81 7.93
CA LEU A 132 14.86 36.90 7.48
C LEU A 132 14.71 38.01 8.53
N THR A 133 14.68 37.68 9.82
CA THR A 133 14.49 38.67 10.89
C THR A 133 15.48 39.83 10.84
N PRO A 134 16.79 39.64 10.60
CA PRO A 134 17.70 40.76 10.42
C PRO A 134 17.30 41.74 9.32
N TYR A 135 16.79 41.24 8.19
CA TYR A 135 16.35 42.08 7.07
C TYR A 135 15.04 42.79 7.37
N ARG A 136 14.10 42.10 8.06
CA ARG A 136 12.85 42.69 8.56
C ARG A 136 13.12 43.85 9.51
N LEU A 137 14.02 43.65 10.48
CA LEU A 137 14.37 44.65 11.49
C LEU A 137 15.21 45.80 10.94
N SER A 138 16.00 45.58 9.89
CA SER A 138 16.77 46.65 9.23
C SER A 138 15.97 47.42 8.16
N GLY A 139 14.72 47.04 7.89
CA GLY A 139 13.88 47.64 6.83
C GLY A 139 14.43 47.43 5.41
N ASN A 140 15.24 46.40 5.18
CA ASN A 140 15.85 46.14 3.88
C ASN A 140 14.93 45.27 3.01
N ALA A 141 13.95 45.92 2.38
CA ALA A 141 12.91 45.24 1.61
C ALA A 141 13.44 44.45 0.41
N GLU A 142 14.51 44.90 -0.23
CA GLU A 142 15.10 44.22 -1.39
C GLU A 142 15.74 42.88 -0.98
N LYS A 143 16.57 42.89 0.08
CA LYS A 143 17.19 41.66 0.60
C LYS A 143 16.18 40.72 1.23
N LEU A 144 15.14 41.27 1.87
CA LEU A 144 14.05 40.46 2.42
C LEU A 144 13.35 39.67 1.31
N LYS A 145 12.92 40.36 0.24
CA LYS A 145 12.25 39.73 -0.90
C LYS A 145 13.14 38.69 -1.59
N SER A 146 14.41 39.01 -1.83
CA SER A 146 15.35 38.07 -2.45
C SER A 146 15.57 36.82 -1.59
N ALA A 147 15.66 36.96 -0.27
CA ALA A 147 15.81 35.82 0.63
C ALA A 147 14.53 34.97 0.70
N GLU A 148 13.35 35.60 0.72
CA GLU A 148 12.06 34.89 0.66
C GLU A 148 11.92 34.06 -0.63
N GLU A 149 12.28 34.64 -1.78
CA GLU A 149 12.29 33.94 -3.07
C GLU A 149 13.26 32.74 -3.07
N PHE A 150 14.45 32.91 -2.51
CA PHE A 150 15.44 31.84 -2.39
C PHE A 150 14.92 30.65 -1.55
N PHE A 151 14.34 30.91 -0.38
CA PHE A 151 13.82 29.86 0.48
C PHE A 151 12.56 29.19 -0.09
N ALA A 152 11.73 29.94 -0.84
CA ALA A 152 10.60 29.38 -1.57
C ALA A 152 11.06 28.44 -2.69
N GLU A 153 12.08 28.82 -3.45
CA GLU A 153 12.65 27.96 -4.50
C GLU A 153 13.32 26.70 -3.92
N ASP A 154 14.08 26.85 -2.83
CA ASP A 154 14.68 25.72 -2.10
C ASP A 154 13.61 24.74 -1.57
N ALA A 155 12.53 25.26 -0.98
CA ALA A 155 11.43 24.44 -0.50
C ALA A 155 10.76 23.66 -1.63
N ALA A 156 10.47 24.31 -2.76
CA ALA A 156 9.89 23.64 -3.93
C ALA A 156 10.82 22.57 -4.51
N LYS A 157 12.13 22.83 -4.56
CA LYS A 157 13.13 21.84 -5.01
C LYS A 157 13.19 20.63 -4.08
N ARG A 158 13.20 20.84 -2.76
CA ARG A 158 13.19 19.75 -1.78
C ARG A 158 11.90 18.93 -1.84
N GLU A 159 10.76 19.59 -1.98
CA GLU A 159 9.48 18.89 -2.10
C GLU A 159 9.42 18.02 -3.37
N HIS A 160 9.90 18.56 -4.50
CA HIS A 160 10.00 17.80 -5.76
C HIS A 160 10.96 16.61 -5.63
N ALA A 161 12.14 16.83 -5.05
CA ALA A 161 13.13 15.77 -4.82
C ALA A 161 12.54 14.64 -3.97
N PHE A 162 11.87 14.98 -2.86
CA PHE A 162 11.21 14.00 -2.00
C PHE A 162 10.10 13.24 -2.74
N ALA A 163 9.28 13.92 -3.56
CA ALA A 163 8.25 13.25 -4.36
C ALA A 163 8.85 12.27 -5.39
N MET A 164 10.00 12.61 -5.98
CA MET A 164 10.73 11.72 -6.88
C MET A 164 11.35 10.52 -6.16
N GLU A 165 11.87 10.70 -4.94
CA GLU A 165 12.37 9.61 -4.12
C GLU A 165 11.26 8.63 -3.72
N VAL A 166 10.09 9.15 -3.29
CA VAL A 166 8.90 8.32 -3.02
C VAL A 166 8.54 7.53 -4.27
N LEU A 167 8.45 8.17 -5.44
CA LEU A 167 8.18 7.50 -6.70
C LEU A 167 9.22 6.41 -7.04
N GLY A 168 10.50 6.66 -6.75
CA GLY A 168 11.57 5.67 -6.90
C GLY A 168 11.33 4.43 -6.03
N ARG A 169 11.17 4.62 -4.73
CA ARG A 169 10.94 3.52 -3.77
C ARG A 169 9.66 2.75 -4.07
N THR A 170 8.56 3.43 -4.45
CA THR A 170 7.31 2.74 -4.84
C THR A 170 7.48 1.92 -6.12
N ARG A 171 8.30 2.37 -7.08
CA ARG A 171 8.59 1.60 -8.30
C ARG A 171 9.43 0.36 -8.00
N GLU A 172 10.43 0.47 -7.15
CA GLU A 172 11.23 -0.66 -6.68
C GLU A 172 10.36 -1.68 -5.97
N PHE A 173 9.49 -1.23 -5.05
CA PHE A 173 8.54 -2.09 -4.37
C PHE A 173 7.58 -2.78 -5.36
N ARG A 174 7.04 -2.03 -6.33
CA ARG A 174 6.21 -2.60 -7.40
C ARG A 174 6.95 -3.69 -8.18
N SER A 175 8.24 -3.50 -8.47
CA SER A 175 9.04 -4.52 -9.19
C SER A 175 9.12 -5.83 -8.40
N VAL A 176 9.38 -5.75 -7.09
CA VAL A 176 9.41 -6.93 -6.21
C VAL A 176 8.04 -7.62 -6.17
N MET A 177 6.96 -6.85 -6.06
CA MET A 177 5.59 -7.40 -6.05
C MET A 177 5.18 -8.00 -7.40
N ASP A 178 5.51 -7.35 -8.53
CA ASP A 178 5.23 -7.86 -9.89
C ASP A 178 5.92 -9.22 -10.08
N GLU A 179 7.19 -9.36 -9.71
CA GLU A 179 7.94 -10.61 -9.82
C GLU A 179 7.39 -11.72 -8.91
N ALA A 180 7.11 -11.38 -7.65
CA ALA A 180 6.62 -12.35 -6.69
C ALA A 180 5.21 -12.85 -7.03
N VAL A 181 4.30 -11.97 -7.46
CA VAL A 181 2.96 -12.36 -7.91
C VAL A 181 3.02 -13.15 -9.20
N ALA A 182 3.84 -12.77 -10.18
CA ALA A 182 3.99 -13.55 -11.40
C ALA A 182 4.44 -14.99 -11.12
N ARG A 183 5.45 -15.16 -10.26
CA ARG A 183 5.93 -16.48 -9.84
C ARG A 183 4.91 -17.25 -9.01
N GLY A 184 4.19 -16.58 -8.11
CA GLY A 184 3.12 -17.17 -7.31
C GLY A 184 1.99 -17.74 -8.15
N VAL A 185 1.48 -16.94 -9.09
CA VAL A 185 0.45 -17.34 -10.04
C VAL A 185 0.93 -18.49 -10.93
N GLU A 186 2.18 -18.48 -11.39
CA GLU A 186 2.72 -19.58 -12.21
C GLU A 186 2.74 -20.91 -11.46
N LEU A 187 3.19 -20.91 -10.19
CA LEU A 187 3.24 -22.10 -9.35
C LEU A 187 1.83 -22.65 -9.06
N GLN A 188 0.91 -21.77 -8.67
CA GLN A 188 -0.47 -22.15 -8.36
C GLN A 188 -1.21 -22.63 -9.61
N LEU A 189 -0.95 -22.02 -10.78
CA LEU A 189 -1.50 -22.49 -12.05
C LEU A 189 -0.95 -23.87 -12.45
N SER A 190 0.35 -24.12 -12.21
CA SER A 190 0.95 -25.44 -12.44
C SER A 190 0.24 -26.52 -11.63
N ALA A 191 0.12 -26.30 -10.32
CA ALA A 191 -0.57 -27.23 -9.41
C ALA A 191 -2.03 -27.48 -9.84
N PHE A 192 -2.74 -26.42 -10.22
CA PHE A 192 -4.09 -26.55 -10.75
C PHE A 192 -4.11 -27.48 -11.98
N TRP A 193 -3.20 -27.30 -12.94
CA TRP A 193 -3.14 -28.15 -14.14
C TRP A 193 -2.66 -29.57 -13.89
N ASP A 194 -1.99 -29.85 -12.78
CA ASP A 194 -1.65 -31.21 -12.38
C ASP A 194 -2.89 -31.97 -11.88
N ILE A 195 -3.85 -31.28 -11.24
CA ILE A 195 -5.04 -31.89 -10.63
C ILE A 195 -6.28 -31.84 -11.54
N ALA A 196 -6.51 -30.73 -12.25
CA ALA A 196 -7.76 -30.49 -12.97
C ALA A 196 -8.02 -31.53 -14.08
N PRO A 197 -7.06 -31.87 -14.98
CA PRO A 197 -7.31 -32.84 -16.05
C PRO A 197 -7.58 -34.27 -15.54
N PRO A 198 -6.82 -34.84 -14.57
CA PRO A 198 -7.19 -36.12 -13.97
C PRO A 198 -8.59 -36.13 -13.35
N LEU A 199 -8.95 -35.07 -12.63
CA LEU A 199 -10.26 -34.96 -11.97
C LEU A 199 -11.38 -34.85 -13.00
N CYS A 200 -11.21 -34.01 -14.02
CA CYS A 200 -12.13 -33.88 -15.14
C CYS A 200 -12.38 -35.25 -15.82
N ARG A 201 -11.32 -36.00 -16.14
CA ARG A 201 -11.43 -37.36 -16.71
C ARG A 201 -12.11 -38.37 -15.78
N LEU A 202 -12.06 -38.16 -14.46
CA LEU A 202 -12.77 -39.00 -13.50
C LEU A 202 -14.26 -38.69 -13.49
N LEU A 203 -14.61 -37.41 -13.52
CA LEU A 203 -15.99 -36.93 -13.56
C LEU A 203 -16.70 -37.29 -14.88
N GLU A 204 -16.00 -37.22 -16.01
CA GLU A 204 -16.51 -37.63 -17.32
C GLU A 204 -16.87 -39.12 -17.39
N LYS A 205 -16.31 -39.96 -16.51
CA LYS A 205 -16.67 -41.39 -16.44
C LYS A 205 -17.99 -41.65 -15.71
N ILE A 206 -18.52 -40.64 -15.00
CA ILE A 206 -19.81 -40.78 -14.32
C ILE A 206 -20.90 -40.76 -15.40
N PRO A 207 -21.70 -41.83 -15.52
CA PRO A 207 -22.71 -41.96 -16.56
C PRO A 207 -23.80 -40.90 -16.43
N SER A 208 -24.48 -40.59 -17.54
CA SER A 208 -25.64 -39.70 -17.55
C SER A 208 -26.87 -40.31 -16.87
N ASP A 209 -26.93 -41.64 -16.80
CA ASP A 209 -27.95 -42.38 -16.07
C ASP A 209 -27.32 -42.97 -14.81
N LEU A 210 -27.92 -42.67 -13.65
CA LEU A 210 -27.38 -42.99 -12.33
C LEU A 210 -28.06 -44.20 -11.68
N GLU A 211 -29.03 -44.85 -12.34
CA GLU A 211 -29.83 -45.95 -11.77
C GLU A 211 -28.97 -47.10 -11.21
N ASP A 212 -27.94 -47.51 -11.96
CA ASP A 212 -27.01 -48.58 -11.58
C ASP A 212 -25.62 -48.06 -11.15
N PHE A 213 -25.48 -46.75 -10.95
CA PHE A 213 -24.18 -46.15 -10.60
C PHE A 213 -23.90 -46.27 -9.10
N GLY A 214 -22.82 -46.98 -8.76
CA GLY A 214 -22.37 -47.18 -7.38
C GLY A 214 -21.08 -46.42 -7.06
N VAL A 215 -21.02 -45.83 -5.87
CA VAL A 215 -19.81 -45.20 -5.32
C VAL A 215 -19.21 -46.03 -4.19
N GLN A 216 -17.89 -45.99 -4.07
CA GLN A 216 -17.16 -46.63 -2.98
C GLN A 216 -17.05 -45.66 -1.81
N ILE A 217 -17.72 -45.99 -0.71
CA ILE A 217 -17.75 -45.15 0.50
C ILE A 217 -16.89 -45.84 1.58
N PRO A 218 -15.90 -45.14 2.16
CA PRO A 218 -15.13 -45.65 3.29
C PRO A 218 -16.01 -46.02 4.48
N PRO A 219 -15.69 -47.06 5.28
CA PRO A 219 -16.50 -47.47 6.42
C PRO A 219 -16.74 -46.37 7.47
N ALA A 220 -15.75 -45.48 7.68
CA ALA A 220 -15.86 -44.38 8.63
C ALA A 220 -16.97 -43.37 8.24
N GLU A 221 -17.14 -43.11 6.94
CA GLU A 221 -18.15 -42.17 6.44
C GLU A 221 -19.58 -42.66 6.70
N TYR A 222 -19.79 -43.99 6.70
CA TYR A 222 -21.09 -44.57 7.06
C TYR A 222 -21.41 -44.43 8.56
N GLU A 223 -20.40 -44.41 9.43
CA GLU A 223 -20.59 -44.22 10.87
C GLU A 223 -21.04 -42.79 11.17
N GLU A 224 -20.51 -41.81 10.43
CA GLU A 224 -20.86 -40.39 10.58
C GLU A 224 -22.16 -40.04 9.85
N ASN A 225 -22.44 -40.66 8.70
CA ASN A 225 -23.59 -40.38 7.86
C ASN A 225 -24.37 -41.67 7.51
N PRO A 226 -25.26 -42.15 8.40
CA PRO A 226 -26.01 -43.39 8.18
C PRO A 226 -26.91 -43.38 6.93
N SER A 227 -27.33 -42.20 6.46
CA SER A 227 -28.16 -42.04 5.26
C SER A 227 -27.47 -42.54 3.99
N TYR A 228 -26.14 -42.62 3.97
CA TYR A 228 -25.37 -43.14 2.83
C TYR A 228 -25.65 -44.62 2.53
N HIS A 229 -26.21 -45.37 3.49
CA HIS A 229 -26.67 -46.75 3.24
C HIS A 229 -27.88 -46.81 2.30
N GLU A 230 -28.78 -45.84 2.41
CA GLU A 230 -30.01 -45.77 1.60
C GLU A 230 -29.79 -44.91 0.35
N HIS A 231 -28.98 -43.86 0.47
CA HIS A 231 -28.70 -42.87 -0.57
C HIS A 231 -27.20 -42.64 -0.75
N PRO A 232 -26.44 -43.61 -1.31
CA PRO A 232 -24.98 -43.51 -1.43
C PRO A 232 -24.51 -42.35 -2.30
N LEU A 233 -25.35 -41.84 -3.21
CA LEU A 233 -25.01 -40.68 -4.04
C LEU A 233 -24.98 -39.35 -3.28
N GLN A 234 -25.47 -39.29 -2.04
CA GLN A 234 -25.22 -38.15 -1.16
C GLN A 234 -23.72 -37.96 -0.89
N TYR A 235 -22.97 -39.05 -0.74
CA TYR A 235 -21.51 -39.01 -0.60
C TYR A 235 -20.80 -38.51 -1.86
N LEU A 236 -21.29 -38.90 -3.04
CA LEU A 236 -20.78 -38.34 -4.29
C LEU A 236 -21.01 -36.83 -4.34
N TYR A 237 -22.21 -36.38 -3.97
CA TYR A 237 -22.57 -34.97 -3.99
C TYR A 237 -21.70 -34.14 -3.03
N SER A 238 -21.44 -34.64 -1.81
CA SER A 238 -20.53 -33.97 -0.88
C SER A 238 -19.10 -33.91 -1.42
N LEU A 239 -18.58 -34.99 -1.99
CA LEU A 239 -17.25 -34.99 -2.63
C LEU A 239 -17.16 -33.98 -3.78
N LEU A 240 -18.22 -33.83 -4.59
CA LEU A 240 -18.26 -32.85 -5.67
C LEU A 240 -18.22 -31.41 -5.13
N LEU A 241 -18.96 -31.11 -4.05
CA LEU A 241 -18.91 -29.81 -3.38
C LEU A 241 -17.50 -29.49 -2.85
N HIS A 242 -16.87 -30.46 -2.19
CA HIS A 242 -15.51 -30.29 -1.67
C HIS A 242 -14.48 -30.10 -2.79
N ALA A 243 -14.57 -30.91 -3.85
CA ALA A 243 -13.69 -30.80 -5.01
C ALA A 243 -13.86 -29.46 -5.74
N GLU A 244 -15.08 -28.96 -5.88
CA GLU A 244 -15.37 -27.65 -6.44
C GLU A 244 -14.73 -26.54 -5.60
N LYS A 245 -15.01 -26.52 -4.28
CA LYS A 245 -14.50 -25.50 -3.36
C LYS A 245 -12.96 -25.50 -3.32
N SER A 246 -12.35 -26.68 -3.14
CA SER A 246 -10.90 -26.81 -3.06
C SER A 246 -10.20 -26.45 -4.37
N SER A 247 -10.75 -26.85 -5.52
CA SER A 247 -10.16 -26.46 -6.82
C SER A 247 -10.37 -24.98 -7.16
N TYR A 248 -11.46 -24.38 -6.68
CA TYR A 248 -11.75 -22.96 -6.88
C TYR A 248 -10.85 -22.05 -6.01
N GLN A 249 -10.36 -22.53 -4.85
CA GLN A 249 -9.42 -21.78 -4.01
C GLN A 249 -8.14 -21.36 -4.77
N PHE A 250 -7.67 -22.14 -5.75
CA PHE A 250 -6.55 -21.73 -6.62
C PHE A 250 -6.87 -20.42 -7.37
N ILE A 251 -8.10 -20.26 -7.84
CA ILE A 251 -8.59 -19.11 -8.60
C ILE A 251 -8.77 -17.91 -7.70
N GLU A 252 -9.29 -18.12 -6.49
CA GLU A 252 -9.41 -17.08 -5.47
C GLU A 252 -8.02 -16.56 -5.06
N ALA A 253 -7.07 -17.46 -4.82
CA ALA A 253 -5.69 -17.09 -4.49
C ALA A 253 -5.03 -16.28 -5.61
N HIS A 254 -5.18 -16.70 -6.87
CA HIS A 254 -4.70 -15.92 -8.04
C HIS A 254 -5.34 -14.53 -8.09
N THR A 255 -6.66 -14.47 -7.93
CA THR A 255 -7.42 -13.22 -7.98
C THR A 255 -6.95 -12.26 -6.88
N ASN A 256 -6.78 -12.76 -5.66
CA ASN A 256 -6.32 -11.97 -4.52
C ASN A 256 -4.90 -11.42 -4.72
N GLN A 257 -3.98 -12.23 -5.27
CA GLN A 257 -2.64 -11.75 -5.61
C GLN A 257 -2.66 -10.66 -6.71
N LEU A 258 -3.51 -10.81 -7.72
CA LEU A 258 -3.70 -9.81 -8.77
C LEU A 258 -4.29 -8.50 -8.22
N CYS A 259 -5.26 -8.59 -7.29
CA CYS A 259 -5.83 -7.44 -6.59
C CYS A 259 -4.76 -6.70 -5.78
N LEU A 260 -3.97 -7.44 -4.99
CA LEU A 260 -2.87 -6.85 -4.21
C LEU A 260 -1.85 -6.15 -5.13
N LEU A 261 -1.50 -6.78 -6.26
CA LEU A 261 -0.60 -6.16 -7.24
C LEU A 261 -1.20 -4.89 -7.88
N HIS A 262 -2.51 -4.89 -8.12
CA HIS A 262 -3.22 -3.71 -8.62
C HIS A 262 -3.11 -2.54 -7.63
N GLU A 263 -3.31 -2.76 -6.34
CA GLU A 263 -3.14 -1.72 -5.31
C GLU A 263 -1.73 -1.11 -5.33
N VAL A 264 -0.70 -1.95 -5.46
CA VAL A 264 0.69 -1.48 -5.54
C VAL A 264 0.95 -0.69 -6.83
N LYS A 265 0.35 -1.08 -7.95
CA LYS A 265 0.42 -0.32 -9.20
C LYS A 265 -0.28 1.03 -9.09
N GLU A 266 -1.42 1.09 -8.42
CA GLU A 266 -2.11 2.36 -8.11
C GLU A 266 -1.26 3.27 -7.22
N ALA A 267 -0.54 2.71 -6.23
CA ALA A 267 0.39 3.49 -5.42
C ALA A 267 1.47 4.18 -6.28
N VAL A 268 2.01 3.49 -7.30
CA VAL A 268 2.95 4.09 -8.26
C VAL A 268 2.30 5.21 -9.07
N VAL A 269 1.05 5.02 -9.53
CA VAL A 269 0.30 6.07 -10.26
C VAL A 269 0.10 7.29 -9.37
N ASN A 270 -0.27 7.10 -8.10
CA ASN A 270 -0.44 8.18 -7.13
C ASN A 270 0.88 8.92 -6.85
N ALA A 271 1.98 8.20 -6.64
CA ALA A 271 3.30 8.81 -6.45
C ALA A 271 3.75 9.60 -7.70
N LYS A 272 3.48 9.07 -8.90
CA LYS A 272 3.78 9.75 -10.17
C LYS A 272 2.95 11.01 -10.35
N ALA A 273 1.66 10.97 -10.01
CA ALA A 273 0.78 12.13 -10.07
C ALA A 273 1.26 13.23 -9.12
N LYS A 274 1.64 12.86 -7.90
CA LYS A 274 2.20 13.81 -6.92
C LYS A 274 3.49 14.46 -7.44
N ALA A 275 4.42 13.69 -7.98
CA ALA A 275 5.66 14.23 -8.56
C ALA A 275 5.37 15.20 -9.72
N LEU A 276 4.44 14.86 -10.62
CA LEU A 276 4.02 15.73 -11.73
C LEU A 276 3.32 17.02 -11.26
N GLY A 277 2.53 16.96 -10.19
CA GLY A 277 1.85 18.14 -9.64
C GLY A 277 2.84 19.15 -9.03
N ILE A 278 3.93 18.65 -8.44
CA ILE A 278 4.94 19.48 -7.79
C ILE A 278 5.93 20.05 -8.83
N GLN A 279 6.23 19.33 -9.91
CA GLN A 279 7.21 19.72 -10.93
C GLN A 279 6.90 21.10 -11.53
N PRO A 280 7.71 22.15 -11.25
CA PRO A 280 7.38 23.52 -11.65
C PRO A 280 7.80 23.86 -13.09
N ILE A 281 8.77 23.12 -13.62
CA ILE A 281 9.41 23.39 -14.91
C ILE A 281 9.33 22.12 -15.76
N GLU A 282 8.81 22.25 -16.97
CA GLU A 282 8.78 21.17 -17.94
C GLU A 282 10.18 20.85 -18.50
N ALA A 283 10.31 19.72 -19.19
CA ALA A 283 11.57 19.30 -19.80
C ALA A 283 12.11 20.30 -20.84
N ASP A 284 11.25 21.17 -21.39
CA ASP A 284 11.58 22.21 -22.35
C ASP A 284 11.91 23.57 -21.71
N GLY A 285 11.87 23.66 -20.37
CA GLY A 285 12.14 24.88 -19.62
C GLY A 285 10.92 25.78 -19.38
N THR A 286 9.73 25.39 -19.85
CA THR A 286 8.50 26.17 -19.67
C THR A 286 8.00 26.07 -18.23
N GLN A 287 7.67 27.23 -17.62
CA GLN A 287 6.98 27.27 -16.33
C GLN A 287 5.48 27.03 -16.53
N MET A 288 4.93 26.07 -15.79
CA MET A 288 3.49 25.80 -15.79
C MET A 288 2.81 26.41 -14.57
N ALA A 289 1.66 27.03 -14.79
CA ALA A 289 0.79 27.47 -13.71
C ALA A 289 0.38 26.27 -12.83
N THR A 290 0.27 26.48 -11.52
CA THR A 290 -0.05 25.42 -10.54
C THR A 290 -1.33 24.66 -10.91
N ALA A 291 -2.38 25.39 -11.31
CA ALA A 291 -3.66 24.79 -11.71
C ALA A 291 -3.54 23.86 -12.94
N ASP A 292 -2.66 24.17 -13.88
CA ASP A 292 -2.46 23.34 -15.06
C ASP A 292 -1.61 22.09 -14.73
N ARG A 293 -0.65 22.21 -13.80
CA ARG A 293 0.13 21.07 -13.27
C ARG A 293 -0.77 20.08 -12.53
N GLU A 294 -1.65 20.60 -11.66
CA GLU A 294 -2.64 19.79 -10.94
C GLU A 294 -3.62 19.10 -11.90
N ARG A 295 -4.14 19.84 -12.89
CA ARG A 295 -5.04 19.26 -13.90
C ARG A 295 -4.36 18.14 -14.69
N ARG A 296 -3.10 18.35 -15.10
CA ARG A 296 -2.30 17.32 -15.80
C ARG A 296 -2.05 16.10 -14.93
N ALA A 297 -1.65 16.29 -13.67
CA ALA A 297 -1.42 15.22 -12.72
C ALA A 297 -2.70 14.39 -12.49
N GLN A 298 -3.83 15.06 -12.31
CA GLN A 298 -5.14 14.43 -12.11
C GLN A 298 -5.59 13.66 -13.37
N HIS A 299 -5.47 14.27 -14.54
CA HIS A 299 -5.81 13.59 -15.80
C HIS A 299 -4.96 12.33 -16.04
N MET A 300 -3.65 12.42 -15.78
CA MET A 300 -2.74 11.27 -15.85
C MET A 300 -3.17 10.17 -14.87
N LYS A 301 -3.44 10.53 -13.62
CA LYS A 301 -3.91 9.59 -12.59
C LYS A 301 -5.18 8.86 -13.02
N GLU A 302 -6.21 9.58 -13.45
CA GLU A 302 -7.49 9.00 -13.85
C GLU A 302 -7.37 8.05 -15.04
N THR A 303 -6.52 8.43 -16.01
CA THR A 303 -6.31 7.63 -17.23
C THR A 303 -5.57 6.33 -16.91
N GLU A 304 -4.50 6.41 -16.13
CA GLU A 304 -3.71 5.23 -15.75
C GLU A 304 -4.46 4.33 -14.76
N SER A 305 -5.14 4.87 -13.74
CA SER A 305 -5.95 4.05 -12.82
C SER A 305 -7.03 3.29 -13.57
N ARG A 306 -7.75 3.94 -14.50
CA ARG A 306 -8.74 3.25 -15.33
C ARG A 306 -8.13 2.11 -16.13
N ARG A 307 -6.98 2.35 -16.76
CA ARG A 307 -6.26 1.32 -17.51
C ARG A 307 -5.87 0.14 -16.62
N LEU A 308 -5.38 0.40 -15.40
CA LEU A 308 -5.02 -0.64 -14.44
C LEU A 308 -6.22 -1.44 -13.98
N THR A 309 -7.38 -0.81 -13.78
CA THR A 309 -8.62 -1.50 -13.40
C THR A 309 -9.12 -2.40 -14.53
N GLU A 310 -9.07 -1.94 -15.78
CA GLU A 310 -9.44 -2.78 -16.93
C GLU A 310 -8.46 -3.95 -17.14
N ASP A 311 -7.15 -3.74 -16.94
CA ASP A 311 -6.15 -4.83 -16.94
C ASP A 311 -6.42 -5.87 -15.85
N LEU A 312 -6.79 -5.44 -14.64
CA LEU A 312 -7.17 -6.35 -13.55
C LEU A 312 -8.42 -7.16 -13.93
N LYS A 313 -9.49 -6.50 -14.39
CA LYS A 313 -10.73 -7.18 -14.78
C LYS A 313 -10.49 -8.24 -15.85
N GLU A 314 -9.69 -7.91 -16.87
CA GLU A 314 -9.38 -8.84 -17.94
C GLU A 314 -8.58 -10.04 -17.42
N LYS A 315 -7.61 -9.83 -16.53
CA LYS A 315 -6.85 -10.93 -15.91
C LYS A 315 -7.71 -11.81 -15.03
N VAL A 316 -8.56 -11.23 -14.20
CA VAL A 316 -9.50 -11.99 -13.36
C VAL A 316 -10.46 -12.80 -14.23
N ARG A 317 -10.99 -12.20 -15.31
CA ARG A 317 -11.84 -12.90 -16.28
C ARG A 317 -11.11 -14.09 -16.90
N MET A 318 -9.88 -13.92 -17.37
CA MET A 318 -9.09 -15.02 -17.95
C MET A 318 -8.87 -16.17 -16.96
N VAL A 319 -8.55 -15.85 -15.70
CA VAL A 319 -8.33 -16.87 -14.66
C VAL A 319 -9.63 -17.63 -14.33
N GLN A 320 -10.77 -16.93 -14.27
CA GLN A 320 -12.09 -17.55 -14.10
C GLN A 320 -12.46 -18.45 -15.30
N GLU A 321 -12.21 -17.99 -16.53
CA GLU A 321 -12.47 -18.75 -17.75
C GLU A 321 -11.61 -20.02 -17.83
N GLN A 322 -10.35 -19.96 -17.39
CA GLN A 322 -9.47 -21.12 -17.31
C GLN A 322 -10.03 -22.20 -16.37
N TRP A 323 -10.52 -21.81 -15.19
CA TRP A 323 -11.12 -22.77 -14.26
C TRP A 323 -12.41 -23.36 -14.78
N ASN A 324 -13.32 -22.51 -15.28
CA ASN A 324 -14.61 -22.93 -15.82
C ASN A 324 -14.41 -23.97 -16.93
N SER A 325 -13.55 -23.66 -17.90
CA SER A 325 -13.30 -24.52 -19.06
C SER A 325 -12.50 -25.79 -18.73
N ALA A 326 -11.62 -25.75 -17.72
CA ALA A 326 -10.80 -26.90 -17.35
C ALA A 326 -11.53 -27.93 -16.47
N LEU A 327 -12.41 -27.47 -15.57
CA LEU A 327 -13.02 -28.32 -14.54
C LEU A 327 -14.41 -27.85 -14.10
N GLY A 328 -14.64 -26.54 -13.98
CA GLY A 328 -15.85 -25.98 -13.39
C GLY A 328 -17.15 -26.39 -14.08
N GLU A 329 -17.18 -26.39 -15.42
CA GLU A 329 -18.34 -26.83 -16.20
C GLU A 329 -18.67 -28.31 -15.96
N VAL A 330 -17.65 -29.17 -15.90
CA VAL A 330 -17.82 -30.62 -15.71
C VAL A 330 -18.29 -30.93 -14.29
N ILE A 331 -17.66 -30.32 -13.27
CA ILE A 331 -18.12 -30.46 -11.87
C ILE A 331 -19.57 -30.01 -11.74
N THR A 332 -19.90 -28.84 -12.28
CA THR A 332 -21.27 -28.27 -12.19
C THR A 332 -22.28 -29.22 -12.83
N SER A 333 -22.00 -29.73 -14.04
CA SER A 333 -22.89 -30.65 -14.74
C SER A 333 -23.12 -31.96 -13.97
N VAL A 334 -22.07 -32.57 -13.41
CA VAL A 334 -22.20 -33.80 -12.62
C VAL A 334 -22.94 -33.54 -11.31
N LYS A 335 -22.66 -32.40 -10.66
CA LYS A 335 -23.32 -31.99 -9.41
C LYS A 335 -24.81 -31.78 -9.62
N GLU A 336 -25.20 -31.00 -10.63
CA GLU A 336 -26.61 -30.76 -10.98
C GLU A 336 -27.35 -32.07 -11.25
N ARG A 337 -26.77 -32.96 -12.07
CA ARG A 337 -27.35 -34.27 -12.38
C ARG A 337 -27.50 -35.16 -11.14
N THR A 338 -26.49 -35.16 -10.27
CA THR A 338 -26.54 -35.94 -9.02
C THR A 338 -27.59 -35.38 -8.07
N GLY A 339 -27.71 -34.04 -7.97
CA GLY A 339 -28.73 -33.37 -7.17
C GLY A 339 -30.15 -33.64 -7.68
N GLU A 340 -30.39 -33.54 -8.99
CA GLU A 340 -31.68 -33.89 -9.61
C GLU A 340 -32.08 -35.35 -9.32
N TRP A 341 -31.11 -36.28 -9.40
CA TRP A 341 -31.36 -37.68 -9.06
C TRP A 341 -31.75 -37.86 -7.60
N LEU A 342 -31.01 -37.24 -6.67
CA LEU A 342 -31.31 -37.28 -5.24
C LEU A 342 -32.71 -36.70 -4.93
N LEU A 343 -33.08 -35.59 -5.56
CA LEU A 343 -34.42 -35.02 -5.46
C LEU A 343 -35.50 -35.99 -5.96
N SER A 344 -35.28 -36.63 -7.11
CA SER A 344 -36.25 -37.56 -7.71
C SER A 344 -36.43 -38.87 -6.93
N THR A 345 -35.39 -39.31 -6.24
CA THR A 345 -35.37 -40.57 -5.46
C THR A 345 -35.68 -40.37 -3.98
N GLY A 346 -35.90 -39.13 -3.55
CA GLY A 346 -36.16 -38.77 -2.15
C GLY A 346 -34.92 -38.78 -1.25
N GLY A 347 -33.73 -38.90 -1.85
CA GLY A 347 -32.44 -38.87 -1.15
C GLY A 347 -31.82 -37.48 -1.00
N TRP A 348 -32.55 -36.41 -1.34
CA TRP A 348 -32.07 -35.05 -1.11
C TRP A 348 -32.11 -34.71 0.39
N ASP A 349 -31.04 -34.12 0.88
CA ASP A 349 -30.92 -33.59 2.24
C ASP A 349 -30.63 -32.09 2.16
N GLU A 350 -31.43 -31.27 2.84
CA GLU A 350 -31.24 -29.81 2.92
C GLU A 350 -29.87 -29.45 3.52
N ALA A 351 -29.30 -30.32 4.36
CA ALA A 351 -27.94 -30.14 4.88
C ALA A 351 -26.86 -30.19 3.79
N LEU A 352 -27.15 -30.71 2.59
CA LEU A 352 -26.25 -30.67 1.43
C LEU A 352 -26.25 -29.30 0.73
N GLU A 353 -27.28 -28.46 0.93
CA GLU A 353 -27.29 -27.06 0.47
C GLU A 353 -26.43 -26.18 1.39
N ASP A 354 -26.53 -26.39 2.70
CA ASP A 354 -25.69 -25.71 3.72
C ASP A 354 -24.29 -26.34 3.85
N GLY A 355 -24.08 -27.52 3.26
CA GLY A 355 -22.89 -28.37 3.33
C GLY A 355 -21.71 -27.94 2.46
N GLY A 356 -21.57 -26.65 2.19
CA GLY A 356 -20.24 -26.07 1.96
C GLY A 356 -19.45 -26.11 3.28
N VAL A 357 -19.07 -27.30 3.75
CA VAL A 357 -18.53 -27.49 5.10
C VAL A 357 -17.31 -26.59 5.34
N GLY A 358 -17.32 -25.89 6.47
CA GLY A 358 -16.22 -25.09 7.01
C GLY A 358 -16.55 -23.63 7.33
N VAL A 359 -17.56 -23.37 8.17
CA VAL A 359 -17.49 -22.26 9.14
C VAL A 359 -17.14 -22.92 10.47
N ALA A 360 -15.85 -22.90 10.81
CA ALA A 360 -15.34 -23.05 12.16
C ALA A 360 -14.23 -22.03 12.34
#